data_AF-A0A1B6M1J0-F1
#
_entry.id   AF-A0A1B6M1J0-F1
#
_cell.length_a   1.000
_cell.length_b   1.000
_cell.length_c   1.000
_cell.angle_alpha   90.00
_cell.angle_beta   90.00
_cell.angle_gamma   90.00
#
_symmetry.space_group_name_H-M   'P 1'
#
loop_
_entity.id
_entity.type
_entity.pdbx_description
1 polymer ?
#
loop_
_entity_poly.entity_id
_entity_poly.type
_entity_poly.pdbx_seq_one_letter_code
_entity_poly.pdbx_strand_id
1 'polypeptide(L)'
;KGFMTPERKKKLRLLLRKKAAEEIKKEQERAAAERERIIDERCGTPEDLDWGMEDDLAEICEDYWNRTKQLEGQKWELERTFMIQAFAIVELNAQVNDLRGKFQKPILKKVSKYENKFAKLQRKAAEYNFRNQLKMVKKPDFLLKDEEKKRKDAEDKKAAEEKAAAAAEVPEGAEGAPPAEGAPAEGAAPGAEGAKP
;
A
#
# COMPACT_ATOMS: atom_id res chain seq x y z
N LYS A 1 -1.79 -30.45 29.12
CA LYS A 1 -0.38 -30.15 28.76
C LYS A 1 -0.35 -29.72 27.29
N GLY A 2 -0.48 -28.42 27.01
CA GLY A 2 -0.65 -27.88 25.64
C GLY A 2 0.69 -27.48 25.03
N PHE A 3 1.09 -28.14 23.95
CA PHE A 3 2.39 -27.99 23.26
C PHE A 3 2.70 -26.56 22.74
N MET A 4 1.73 -25.63 22.73
CA MET A 4 1.92 -24.22 22.38
C MET A 4 0.85 -23.33 23.02
N THR A 5 1.18 -22.04 23.24
CA THR A 5 0.18 -21.01 23.55
C THR A 5 -0.73 -20.74 22.33
N PRO A 6 -2.01 -20.41 22.54
CA PRO A 6 -2.96 -20.10 21.45
C PRO A 6 -2.49 -18.97 20.53
N GLU A 7 -1.84 -17.96 21.09
CA GLU A 7 -1.28 -16.83 20.34
C GLU A 7 -0.15 -17.26 19.40
N ARG A 8 0.78 -18.10 19.90
CA ARG A 8 1.88 -18.63 19.08
C ARG A 8 1.34 -19.49 17.93
N LYS A 9 0.31 -20.31 18.17
CA LYS A 9 -0.37 -21.09 17.13
C LYS A 9 -1.08 -20.19 16.08
N LYS A 10 -1.66 -19.06 16.50
CA LYS A 10 -2.26 -18.07 15.58
C LYS A 10 -1.20 -17.39 14.73
N LYS A 11 -0.09 -16.95 15.34
CA LYS A 11 1.05 -16.32 14.63
C LYS A 11 1.67 -17.28 13.62
N LEU A 12 1.87 -18.55 13.99
CA LEU A 12 2.44 -19.56 13.09
C LEU A 12 1.55 -19.81 11.87
N ARG A 13 0.22 -19.96 12.05
CA ARG A 13 -0.73 -20.11 10.94
C ARG A 13 -0.74 -18.91 9.99
N LEU A 14 -0.55 -17.70 10.52
CA LEU A 14 -0.42 -16.50 9.70
C LEU A 14 0.85 -16.56 8.85
N LEU A 15 1.99 -16.87 9.47
CA LEU A 15 3.28 -16.99 8.78
C LEU A 15 3.26 -18.07 7.70
N LEU A 16 2.65 -19.22 7.98
CA LEU A 16 2.47 -20.31 7.01
C LEU A 16 1.67 -19.87 5.78
N ARG A 17 0.55 -19.16 5.97
CA ARG A 17 -0.24 -18.65 4.84
C ARG A 17 0.50 -17.56 4.06
N LYS A 18 1.24 -16.69 4.74
CA LYS A 18 2.08 -15.68 4.09
C LYS A 18 3.16 -16.33 3.22
N LYS A 19 3.90 -17.29 3.78
CA LYS A 19 4.90 -18.06 3.03
C LYS A 19 4.27 -18.82 1.87
N ALA A 20 3.11 -19.46 2.06
CA ALA A 20 2.41 -20.14 0.98
C ALA A 20 2.00 -19.18 -0.15
N ALA A 21 1.52 -17.98 0.18
CA ALA A 21 1.18 -16.96 -0.82
C ALA A 21 2.43 -16.45 -1.58
N GLU A 22 3.54 -16.24 -0.87
CA GLU A 22 4.82 -15.85 -1.48
C GLU A 22 5.36 -16.95 -2.41
N GLU A 23 5.32 -18.22 -1.99
CA GLU A 23 5.73 -19.36 -2.83
C GLU A 23 4.83 -19.52 -4.05
N ILE A 24 3.51 -19.35 -3.93
CA ILE A 24 2.59 -19.38 -5.08
C ILE A 24 2.96 -18.30 -6.09
N LYS A 25 3.24 -17.07 -5.63
CA LYS A 25 3.64 -15.97 -6.51
C LYS A 25 4.97 -16.25 -7.19
N LYS A 26 5.95 -16.77 -6.45
CA LYS A 26 7.27 -17.14 -6.98
C LYS A 26 7.19 -18.29 -8.00
N GLU A 27 6.28 -19.25 -7.80
CA GLU A 27 6.02 -20.32 -8.76
C GLU A 27 5.36 -19.77 -10.03
N GLN A 28 4.42 -18.83 -9.91
CA GLN A 28 3.81 -18.15 -11.06
C GLN A 28 4.84 -17.40 -11.89
N GLU A 29 5.76 -16.66 -11.25
CA GLU A 29 6.84 -15.95 -11.93
C GLU A 29 7.80 -16.93 -12.63
N ARG A 30 8.16 -18.05 -11.99
CA ARG A 30 8.97 -19.10 -12.63
C ARG A 30 8.27 -19.77 -13.80
N ALA A 31 6.99 -20.09 -13.66
CA ALA A 31 6.20 -20.69 -14.74
C ALA A 31 6.02 -19.72 -15.92
N ALA A 32 5.89 -18.42 -15.67
CA ALA A 32 5.84 -17.41 -16.72
C ALA A 32 7.17 -17.29 -17.47
N ALA A 33 8.30 -17.26 -16.75
CA ALA A 33 9.63 -17.23 -17.35
C ALA A 33 9.93 -18.51 -18.15
N GLU A 34 9.55 -19.67 -17.62
CA GLU A 34 9.68 -20.95 -18.33
C GLU A 34 8.81 -20.97 -19.61
N ARG A 35 7.57 -20.43 -19.52
CA ARG A 35 6.71 -20.30 -20.70
C ARG A 35 7.34 -19.41 -21.76
N GLU A 36 7.97 -18.30 -21.36
CA GLU A 36 8.69 -17.42 -22.28
C GLU A 36 9.88 -18.13 -22.94
N ARG A 37 10.70 -18.85 -22.15
CA ARG A 37 11.81 -19.65 -22.66
C ARG A 37 11.35 -20.71 -23.68
N ILE A 38 10.27 -21.43 -23.37
CA ILE A 38 9.73 -22.48 -24.25
C ILE A 38 9.17 -21.87 -25.55
N ILE A 39 8.56 -20.68 -25.49
CA ILE A 39 8.07 -20.00 -26.69
C ILE A 39 9.25 -19.61 -27.58
N ASP A 40 10.30 -19.02 -27.01
CA ASP A 40 11.50 -18.61 -27.73
C ASP A 40 12.19 -19.83 -28.38
N GLU A 41 12.38 -20.92 -27.62
CA GLU A 41 12.93 -22.19 -28.13
C GLU A 41 12.09 -22.82 -29.25
N ARG A 42 10.76 -22.71 -29.20
CA ARG A 42 9.85 -23.35 -30.17
C ARG A 42 9.57 -22.52 -31.41
N CYS A 43 9.52 -21.20 -31.27
CA CYS A 43 9.23 -20.27 -32.36
C CYS A 43 10.50 -19.87 -33.11
N GLY A 44 11.67 -19.90 -32.46
CA GLY A 44 12.95 -19.61 -33.10
C GLY A 44 13.04 -18.18 -33.65
N THR A 45 14.05 -17.95 -34.48
CA THR A 45 14.22 -16.70 -35.22
C THR A 45 13.35 -16.73 -36.48
N PRO A 46 12.67 -15.62 -36.84
CA PRO A 46 11.95 -15.51 -38.10
C PRO A 46 12.88 -15.76 -39.31
N GLU A 47 12.35 -16.38 -40.37
CA GLU A 47 13.06 -16.52 -41.64
C GLU A 47 13.36 -15.16 -42.29
N ASP A 48 14.52 -15.04 -42.92
CA ASP A 48 14.94 -13.84 -43.64
C ASP A 48 14.23 -13.77 -45.01
N LEU A 49 13.29 -12.83 -45.16
CA LEU A 49 12.47 -12.69 -46.38
C LEU A 49 13.04 -11.71 -47.40
N ASP A 50 14.09 -10.96 -47.06
CA ASP A 50 14.59 -9.83 -47.87
C ASP A 50 15.46 -10.23 -49.07
N TRP A 51 15.97 -11.47 -49.10
CA TRP A 51 16.95 -11.94 -50.09
C TRP A 51 16.56 -13.23 -50.83
N GLY A 52 15.37 -13.78 -50.57
CA GLY A 52 14.92 -15.04 -51.16
C GLY A 52 14.49 -14.90 -52.62
N MET A 53 14.77 -15.93 -53.43
CA MET A 53 14.16 -16.07 -54.75
C MET A 53 12.69 -16.50 -54.62
N GLU A 54 11.89 -16.37 -55.69
CA GLU A 54 10.46 -16.69 -55.65
C GLU A 54 10.18 -18.15 -55.24
N ASP A 55 11.03 -19.09 -55.68
CA ASP A 55 10.94 -20.50 -55.32
C ASP A 55 11.24 -20.75 -53.83
N ASP A 56 12.26 -20.09 -53.27
CA ASP A 56 12.61 -20.19 -51.85
C ASP A 56 11.46 -19.66 -50.97
N LEU A 57 10.82 -18.57 -51.41
CA LEU A 57 9.69 -17.98 -50.70
C LEU A 57 8.45 -18.90 -50.72
N ALA A 58 8.24 -19.64 -51.80
CA ALA A 58 7.16 -20.60 -51.92
C ALA A 58 7.36 -21.80 -50.98
N GLU A 59 8.60 -22.33 -50.89
CA GLU A 59 8.97 -23.42 -49.97
C GLU A 59 8.75 -23.02 -48.51
N ILE A 60 9.21 -21.82 -48.12
CA ILE A 60 9.00 -21.26 -46.78
C ILE A 60 7.50 -21.17 -46.44
N CYS A 61 6.66 -20.72 -47.37
CA CYS A 61 5.21 -20.65 -47.15
C CYS A 61 4.58 -22.02 -46.94
N GLU A 62 5.00 -23.03 -47.72
CA GLU A 62 4.52 -24.40 -47.59
C GLU A 62 4.93 -25.02 -46.24
N ASP A 63 6.16 -24.77 -45.80
CA ASP A 63 6.67 -25.22 -44.49
C ASP A 63 5.90 -24.61 -43.33
N TYR A 64 5.66 -23.29 -43.33
CA TYR A 64 4.84 -22.63 -42.30
C TYR A 64 3.41 -23.17 -42.29
N TRP A 65 2.83 -23.45 -43.46
CA TRP A 65 1.50 -24.06 -43.57
C TRP A 65 1.45 -25.46 -42.97
N ASN A 66 2.39 -26.33 -43.35
CA ASN A 66 2.49 -27.69 -42.84
C ASN A 66 2.73 -27.71 -41.33
N ARG A 67 3.60 -26.82 -40.83
CA ARG A 67 3.85 -26.66 -39.40
C ARG A 67 2.60 -26.22 -38.64
N THR A 68 1.87 -25.24 -39.16
CA THR A 68 0.62 -24.73 -38.55
C THR A 68 -0.43 -25.83 -38.48
N LYS A 69 -0.61 -26.58 -39.57
CA LYS A 69 -1.54 -27.72 -39.63
C LYS A 69 -1.22 -28.78 -38.57
N GLN A 70 0.06 -29.12 -38.39
CA GLN A 70 0.50 -30.06 -37.37
C GLN A 70 0.24 -29.54 -35.95
N LEU A 71 0.57 -28.26 -35.69
CA LEU A 71 0.37 -27.62 -34.40
C LEU A 71 -1.12 -27.54 -34.01
N GLU A 72 -2.02 -27.27 -34.96
CA GLU A 72 -3.46 -27.27 -34.69
C GLU A 72 -3.97 -28.66 -34.28
N GLY A 73 -3.46 -29.73 -34.92
CA GLY A 73 -3.76 -31.10 -34.51
C GLY A 73 -3.32 -31.40 -33.07
N GLN A 74 -2.06 -31.05 -32.74
CA GLN A 74 -1.53 -31.23 -31.38
C GLN A 74 -2.30 -30.42 -30.34
N LYS A 75 -2.67 -29.19 -30.68
CA LYS A 75 -3.50 -28.32 -29.83
C LYS A 75 -4.86 -28.96 -29.56
N TRP A 76 -5.53 -29.47 -30.60
CA TRP A 76 -6.83 -30.12 -30.44
C TRP A 76 -6.76 -31.34 -29.51
N GLU A 77 -5.72 -32.17 -29.65
CA GLU A 77 -5.51 -33.32 -28.75
C GLU A 77 -5.34 -32.86 -27.30
N LEU A 78 -4.49 -31.86 -27.05
CA LEU A 78 -4.28 -31.31 -25.71
C LEU A 78 -5.57 -30.73 -25.11
N GLU A 79 -6.31 -29.94 -25.89
CA GLU A 79 -7.59 -29.37 -25.46
C GLU A 79 -8.62 -30.47 -25.15
N ARG A 80 -8.68 -31.50 -25.99
CA ARG A 80 -9.59 -32.64 -25.78
C ARG A 80 -9.24 -33.40 -24.51
N THR A 81 -7.96 -33.70 -24.29
CA THR A 81 -7.49 -34.35 -23.06
C THR A 81 -7.78 -33.50 -21.83
N PHE A 82 -7.52 -32.19 -21.90
CA PHE A 82 -7.84 -31.26 -20.82
C PHE A 82 -9.34 -31.23 -20.50
N MET A 83 -10.21 -31.18 -21.52
CA MET A 83 -11.66 -31.22 -21.33
C MET A 83 -12.09 -32.50 -20.60
N ILE A 84 -11.60 -33.66 -21.03
CA ILE A 84 -11.92 -34.95 -20.39
C ILE A 84 -11.47 -34.95 -18.92
N GLN A 85 -10.26 -34.46 -18.63
CA GLN A 85 -9.77 -34.35 -17.26
C GLN A 85 -10.60 -33.37 -16.43
N ALA A 86 -11.00 -32.24 -16.99
CA ALA A 86 -11.86 -31.27 -16.31
C ALA A 86 -13.22 -31.89 -15.95
N PHE A 87 -13.83 -32.66 -16.86
CA PHE A 87 -15.05 -33.41 -16.57
C PHE A 87 -14.84 -34.43 -15.45
N ALA A 88 -13.75 -35.19 -15.49
CA ALA A 88 -13.42 -36.15 -14.43
C ALA A 88 -13.23 -35.47 -13.06
N ILE A 89 -12.59 -34.29 -13.01
CA ILE A 89 -12.45 -33.50 -11.78
C ILE A 89 -13.82 -33.08 -11.24
N VAL A 90 -14.71 -32.61 -12.12
CA VAL A 90 -16.07 -32.21 -11.71
C VAL A 90 -16.85 -33.41 -11.16
N GLU A 91 -16.77 -34.56 -11.83
CA GLU A 91 -17.41 -35.79 -11.39
C GLU A 91 -16.87 -36.25 -10.03
N LEU A 92 -15.55 -36.34 -9.87
CA LEU A 92 -14.92 -36.71 -8.61
C LEU A 92 -15.26 -35.73 -7.49
N ASN A 93 -15.32 -34.42 -7.77
CA ASN A 93 -15.71 -33.41 -6.80
C ASN A 93 -17.17 -33.60 -6.37
N ALA A 94 -18.07 -33.92 -7.31
CA ALA A 94 -19.46 -34.26 -6.99
C ALA A 94 -19.55 -35.50 -6.10
N GLN A 95 -18.81 -36.57 -6.41
CA GLN A 95 -18.76 -37.79 -5.60
C GLN A 95 -18.23 -37.53 -4.18
N VAL A 96 -17.15 -36.76 -4.03
CA VAL A 96 -16.61 -36.39 -2.71
C VAL A 96 -17.62 -35.56 -1.91
N ASN A 97 -18.37 -34.67 -2.56
CA ASN A 97 -19.40 -33.88 -1.89
C ASN A 97 -20.61 -34.73 -1.46
N ASP A 98 -21.00 -35.73 -2.24
CA ASP A 98 -22.09 -36.63 -1.90
C ASP A 98 -21.71 -37.51 -0.69
N LEU A 99 -20.48 -38.05 -0.69
CA LEU A 99 -19.90 -38.80 0.43
C LEU A 99 -19.78 -37.98 1.72
N ARG A 100 -19.44 -36.69 1.60
CA ARG A 100 -19.35 -35.77 2.73
C ARG A 100 -20.73 -35.31 3.23
N GLY A 101 -21.79 -35.59 2.46
CA GLY A 101 -23.16 -35.17 2.70
C GLY A 101 -23.43 -33.81 2.10
N LYS A 102 -24.34 -33.74 1.11
CA LYS A 102 -24.85 -32.52 0.46
C LYS A 102 -25.40 -31.47 1.44
N PHE A 103 -25.67 -31.89 2.68
CA PHE A 103 -26.16 -31.07 3.78
C PHE A 103 -25.19 -31.08 4.98
N GLN A 104 -23.96 -30.58 4.83
CA GLN A 104 -23.28 -29.99 5.99
C GLN A 104 -24.14 -28.80 6.43
N LYS A 105 -24.97 -28.97 7.47
CA LYS A 105 -25.73 -27.86 8.06
C LYS A 105 -24.73 -26.74 8.38
N PRO A 106 -24.69 -25.64 7.60
CA PRO A 106 -23.74 -24.58 7.85
C PRO A 106 -24.04 -24.11 9.26
N ILE A 107 -23.03 -24.02 10.11
CA ILE A 107 -23.24 -23.58 11.49
C ILE A 107 -23.74 -22.14 11.39
N LEU A 108 -25.04 -21.95 11.57
CA LEU A 108 -25.68 -20.64 11.46
C LEU A 108 -25.16 -19.78 12.59
N LYS A 109 -24.14 -18.98 12.31
CA LYS A 109 -23.67 -17.95 13.23
C LYS A 109 -24.75 -16.89 13.32
N LYS A 110 -25.09 -16.44 14.52
CA LYS A 110 -25.96 -15.28 14.73
C LYS A 110 -25.22 -14.05 14.21
N VAL A 111 -25.39 -13.76 12.92
CA VAL A 111 -24.82 -12.56 12.30
C VAL A 111 -25.83 -11.44 12.46
N SER A 112 -25.64 -10.59 13.46
CA SER A 112 -26.38 -9.33 13.53
C SER A 112 -26.05 -8.49 12.30
N LYS A 113 -27.08 -8.03 11.57
CA LYS A 113 -26.95 -7.19 10.35
C LYS A 113 -26.09 -5.93 10.59
N TYR A 114 -25.95 -5.51 11.85
CA TYR A 114 -25.26 -4.28 12.25
C TYR A 114 -23.94 -4.52 13.00
N GLU A 115 -23.67 -5.71 13.51
CA GLU A 115 -22.47 -5.97 14.34
C GLU A 115 -21.17 -5.85 13.53
N ASN A 116 -21.17 -6.29 12.28
CA ASN A 116 -20.02 -6.11 11.38
C ASN A 116 -19.85 -4.65 10.91
N LYS A 117 -20.92 -3.84 10.89
CA LYS A 117 -20.85 -2.40 10.59
C LYS A 117 -20.36 -1.62 11.81
N PHE A 118 -20.80 -2.00 13.00
CA PHE A 118 -20.37 -1.40 14.27
C PHE A 118 -18.92 -1.74 14.60
N ALA A 119 -18.48 -2.99 14.39
CA ALA A 119 -17.07 -3.37 14.54
C ALA A 119 -16.15 -2.63 13.56
N LYS A 120 -16.63 -2.31 12.34
CA LYS A 120 -15.90 -1.44 11.39
C LYS A 120 -15.83 0.00 11.88
N LEU A 121 -16.92 0.55 12.43
CA LEU A 121 -16.92 1.88 13.04
C LEU A 121 -15.99 1.95 14.26
N GLN A 122 -16.02 0.94 15.13
CA GLN A 122 -15.15 0.86 16.31
C GLN A 122 -13.69 0.66 15.93
N ARG A 123 -13.36 -0.13 14.89
CA ARG A 123 -11.98 -0.24 14.39
C ARG A 123 -11.46 1.06 13.80
N LYS A 124 -12.26 1.74 12.97
CA LYS A 124 -11.91 3.08 12.44
C LYS A 124 -11.77 4.10 13.56
N ALA A 125 -12.65 4.08 14.56
CA ALA A 125 -12.58 4.96 15.71
C ALA A 125 -11.37 4.63 16.61
N ALA A 126 -11.01 3.36 16.78
CA ALA A 126 -9.82 2.96 17.52
C ALA A 126 -8.53 3.31 16.78
N GLU A 127 -8.47 3.12 15.45
CA GLU A 127 -7.34 3.58 14.61
C GLU A 127 -7.22 5.11 14.60
N TYR A 128 -8.34 5.83 14.56
CA TYR A 128 -8.36 7.29 14.63
C TYR A 128 -7.98 7.80 16.03
N ASN A 129 -8.48 7.18 17.11
CA ASN A 129 -8.11 7.53 18.48
C ASN A 129 -6.64 7.19 18.77
N PHE A 130 -6.11 6.05 18.32
CA PHE A 130 -4.69 5.73 18.50
C PHE A 130 -3.78 6.70 17.73
N ARG A 131 -4.15 7.10 16.51
CA ARG A 131 -3.34 8.02 15.70
C ARG A 131 -3.41 9.46 16.19
N ASN A 132 -4.56 9.93 16.69
CA ASN A 132 -4.70 11.27 17.26
C ASN A 132 -4.24 11.39 18.73
N GLN A 133 -4.30 10.34 19.56
CA GLN A 133 -3.82 10.38 20.95
C GLN A 133 -2.34 10.03 21.10
N LEU A 134 -1.67 9.53 20.07
CA LEU A 134 -0.21 9.56 20.02
C LEU A 134 0.22 11.02 19.86
N LYS A 135 0.31 11.75 20.99
CA LYS A 135 1.21 12.90 21.08
C LYS A 135 2.55 12.40 20.58
N MET A 136 3.02 12.90 19.43
CA MET A 136 4.43 12.78 19.10
C MET A 136 5.17 13.29 20.32
N VAL A 137 5.81 12.40 21.07
CA VAL A 137 6.71 12.79 22.14
C VAL A 137 7.82 13.55 21.42
N LYS A 138 7.71 14.88 21.39
CA LYS A 138 8.86 15.75 21.17
C LYS A 138 9.85 15.29 22.24
N LYS A 139 10.93 14.65 21.80
CA LYS A 139 11.99 14.17 22.69
C LYS A 139 12.33 15.33 23.64
N PRO A 140 12.23 15.16 24.96
CA PRO A 140 12.55 16.22 25.92
C PRO A 140 14.04 16.62 25.88
N ASP A 141 14.88 15.86 25.17
CA ASP A 141 16.30 16.15 24.96
C ASP A 141 16.57 17.41 24.13
N PHE A 142 15.59 17.91 23.34
CA PHE A 142 15.79 19.10 22.50
C PHE A 142 15.34 20.41 23.16
N LEU A 143 14.37 20.35 24.09
CA LEU A 143 13.83 21.55 24.75
C LEU A 143 14.68 22.03 25.93
N LEU A 144 15.33 21.14 26.68
CA LEU A 144 16.22 21.56 27.77
C LEU A 144 17.49 22.26 27.25
N LYS A 145 18.03 21.85 26.08
CA LYS A 145 19.19 22.50 25.47
C LYS A 145 18.87 23.87 24.88
N ASP A 146 17.68 24.04 24.32
CA ASP A 146 17.25 25.34 23.75
C ASP A 146 16.87 26.35 24.86
N GLU A 147 16.33 25.89 25.99
CA GLU A 147 16.10 26.73 27.19
C GLU A 147 17.41 27.12 27.88
N GLU A 148 18.39 26.21 27.99
CA GLU A 148 19.72 26.53 28.55
C GLU A 148 20.52 27.48 27.65
N LYS A 149 20.44 27.32 26.32
CA LYS A 149 21.04 28.27 25.38
C LYS A 149 20.38 29.65 25.47
N LYS A 150 19.04 29.73 25.47
CA LYS A 150 18.34 31.00 25.63
C LYS A 150 18.63 31.69 26.96
N ARG A 151 18.84 30.93 28.04
CA ARG A 151 19.25 31.49 29.34
C ARG A 151 20.68 32.02 29.32
N LYS A 152 21.63 31.29 28.74
CA LYS A 152 23.02 31.76 28.56
C LYS A 152 23.12 32.97 27.63
N ASP A 153 22.41 32.95 26.51
CA ASP A 153 22.37 34.07 25.57
C ASP A 153 21.74 35.33 26.21
N ALA A 154 20.79 35.16 27.13
CA ALA A 154 20.19 36.27 27.88
C ALA A 154 21.12 36.80 28.99
N GLU A 155 21.88 35.93 29.65
CA GLU A 155 22.88 36.31 30.66
C GLU A 155 24.08 37.05 30.02
N ASP A 156 24.59 36.56 28.89
CA ASP A 156 25.68 37.20 28.15
C ASP A 156 25.26 38.56 27.58
N LYS A 157 24.00 38.70 27.15
CA LYS A 157 23.45 39.96 26.66
C LYS A 157 23.25 40.97 27.80
N LYS A 158 22.82 40.53 28.99
CA LYS A 158 22.73 41.37 30.19
C LYS A 158 24.11 41.82 30.69
N ALA A 159 25.10 40.93 30.67
CA ALA A 159 26.47 41.27 31.06
C ALA A 159 27.14 42.24 30.07
N ALA A 160 26.81 42.16 28.78
CA ALA A 160 27.25 43.13 27.78
C ALA A 160 26.58 44.50 27.95
N GLU A 161 25.30 44.52 28.33
CA GLU A 161 24.52 45.75 28.59
C GLU A 161 24.97 46.43 29.90
N GLU A 162 25.32 45.66 30.94
CA GLU A 162 25.87 46.17 32.21
C GLU A 162 27.30 46.71 32.05
N LYS A 163 28.13 46.11 31.17
CA LYS A 163 29.43 46.67 30.77
C LYS A 163 29.32 47.93 29.92
N ALA A 164 28.26 48.06 29.12
CA ALA A 164 28.00 49.27 28.32
C ALA A 164 27.45 50.41 29.19
N ALA A 165 26.63 50.10 30.19
CA ALA A 165 26.06 51.08 31.13
C ALA A 165 27.13 51.67 32.08
N ALA A 166 28.14 50.90 32.49
CA ALA A 166 29.25 51.41 33.32
C ALA A 166 30.20 52.39 32.59
N ALA A 167 30.09 52.53 31.27
CA ALA A 167 30.90 53.45 30.47
C ALA A 167 30.18 54.77 30.13
N ALA A 168 28.94 54.98 30.61
CA ALA A 168 28.11 56.12 30.23
C ALA A 168 27.33 56.73 31.42
N GLU A 169 28.04 57.38 32.33
CA GLU A 169 27.54 58.44 33.23
C GLU A 169 28.61 59.56 33.12
N VAL A 170 28.38 60.85 32.82
CA VAL A 170 27.44 61.90 33.29
C VAL A 170 27.66 63.15 32.34
N PRO A 171 26.89 64.27 32.32
CA PRO A 171 25.43 64.55 32.22
C PRO A 171 25.04 65.62 31.14
N GLU A 172 23.73 65.92 31.10
CA GLU A 172 23.09 67.27 31.09
C GLU A 172 22.21 67.64 29.87
N GLY A 173 20.94 68.02 30.13
CA GLY A 173 20.28 69.10 29.42
C GLY A 173 18.87 68.87 28.80
N ALA A 174 17.85 69.27 29.56
CA ALA A 174 16.65 70.03 29.14
C ALA A 174 15.46 69.44 28.33
N GLU A 175 14.31 69.43 29.04
CA GLU A 175 12.94 69.90 28.69
C GLU A 175 12.09 69.35 27.53
N GLY A 176 10.82 69.06 27.86
CA GLY A 176 9.67 69.16 26.93
C GLY A 176 8.51 68.18 27.19
N ALA A 177 7.41 68.67 27.76
CA ALA A 177 6.16 67.93 28.05
C ALA A 177 5.10 68.07 26.89
N PRO A 178 3.81 67.64 27.00
CA PRO A 178 3.11 66.60 26.20
C PRO A 178 1.87 67.17 25.42
N PRO A 179 0.66 66.56 25.28
CA PRO A 179 0.15 65.24 24.79
C PRO A 179 -0.92 65.38 23.64
N ALA A 180 -1.45 64.29 23.05
CA ALA A 180 -2.81 64.14 22.43
C ALA A 180 -2.98 62.70 21.88
N GLU A 181 -3.93 61.84 22.29
CA GLU A 181 -5.40 61.80 22.09
C GLU A 181 -5.84 61.38 20.66
N GLY A 182 -6.70 60.35 20.56
CA GLY A 182 -7.39 59.99 19.30
C GLY A 182 -7.84 58.51 19.21
N ALA A 183 -9.12 58.26 19.51
CA ALA A 183 -9.79 56.96 19.43
C ALA A 183 -10.54 56.77 18.05
N PRO A 184 -11.54 55.88 17.89
CA PRO A 184 -11.60 54.81 16.87
C PRO A 184 -12.73 54.98 15.83
N ALA A 185 -12.91 54.06 14.87
CA ALA A 185 -14.23 53.73 14.28
C ALA A 185 -14.24 52.50 13.34
N GLU A 186 -15.32 51.69 13.51
CA GLU A 186 -16.18 50.92 12.58
C GLU A 186 -15.63 50.24 11.29
N GLY A 187 -16.15 49.12 10.80
CA GLY A 187 -17.39 48.38 11.10
C GLY A 187 -17.80 47.46 9.93
N ALA A 188 -18.81 46.62 10.20
CA ALA A 188 -19.70 45.88 9.28
C ALA A 188 -19.27 44.54 8.63
N ALA A 189 -20.07 43.50 8.93
CA ALA A 189 -20.22 42.20 8.28
C ALA A 189 -21.51 42.21 7.39
N PRO A 190 -22.14 41.07 7.05
CA PRO A 190 -21.82 40.03 6.06
C PRO A 190 -22.94 39.88 4.98
N GLY A 191 -22.77 38.97 4.01
CA GLY A 191 -23.84 38.63 3.04
C GLY A 191 -23.82 37.15 2.65
N ALA A 192 -24.98 36.50 2.73
CA ALA A 192 -25.27 35.12 2.39
C ALA A 192 -26.34 35.06 1.29
N GLU A 193 -26.28 34.05 0.41
CA GLU A 193 -27.33 33.41 -0.45
C GLU A 193 -26.61 32.80 -1.66
N GLY A 194 -27.00 31.69 -2.30
CA GLY A 194 -28.17 30.84 -2.19
C GLY A 194 -28.27 29.98 -3.47
N ALA A 195 -28.74 28.76 -3.28
CA ALA A 195 -29.51 27.92 -4.22
C ALA A 195 -28.94 27.39 -5.56
N LYS A 196 -29.32 26.12 -5.76
CA LYS A 196 -29.20 25.15 -6.85
C LYS A 196 -30.04 25.50 -8.10
N PRO A 197 -29.89 24.77 -9.23
CA PRO A 197 -30.41 23.40 -9.40
C PRO A 197 -29.36 22.28 -9.31
#